data_AF-A0A7C4HSZ6-F1
#
_entry.id   AF-A0A7C4HSZ6-F1
#
_cell.length_a   1.000
_cell.length_b   1.000
_cell.length_c   1.000
_cell.angle_alpha   90.00
_cell.angle_beta   90.00
_cell.angle_gamma   90.00
#
_symmetry.space_group_name_H-M   'P 1'
#
loop_
_entity.id
_entity.type
_entity.pdbx_description
1 polymer ?
#
loop_
_entity_poly.entity_id
_entity_poly.type
_entity_poly.pdbx_seq_one_letter_code
_entity_poly.pdbx_strand_id
1 'polypeptide(L)'
;MSSSAAPPPVIIIKKKKGHHGHHGGAWKVAYADFVTAMMALFIVLWLLSSDEKVKKAVGGYFQDPTGQGKQTGTTMAGVGEGIEVNKDDMDQLKQKLEAAMKMLPQIEQMKDNVELTITNEGLRIELLEKEGGLFFESGSAKPSAK
;
A
#
# COMPACT_ATOMS: atom_id res chain seq x y z
N MET A 1 31.60 13.99 87.94
CA MET A 1 30.71 13.68 86.80
C MET A 1 31.20 14.46 85.60
N SER A 2 31.56 13.78 84.51
CA SER A 2 31.35 14.22 83.12
C SER A 2 32.10 13.27 82.18
N SER A 3 31.32 12.42 81.52
CA SER A 3 31.76 11.48 80.49
C SER A 3 31.98 12.26 79.19
N SER A 4 33.18 12.19 78.62
CA SER A 4 33.47 12.73 77.28
C SER A 4 32.88 11.80 76.23
N ALA A 5 31.89 12.29 75.46
CA ALA A 5 31.31 11.57 74.34
C ALA A 5 32.01 12.00 73.03
N ALA A 6 32.60 11.04 72.32
CA ALA A 6 33.20 11.27 70.99
C ALA A 6 32.13 11.61 69.94
N PRO A 7 32.44 12.43 68.91
CA PRO A 7 31.48 12.78 67.88
C PRO A 7 31.09 11.56 67.01
N PRO A 8 29.82 11.48 66.53
CA PRO A 8 29.37 10.35 65.74
C PRO A 8 30.11 10.25 64.39
N PRO A 9 30.34 9.02 63.86
CA PRO A 9 31.05 8.83 62.60
C PRO A 9 30.24 9.36 61.41
N VAL A 10 30.91 10.13 60.55
CA VAL A 10 30.30 10.69 59.33
C VAL A 10 30.23 9.61 58.25
N ILE A 11 29.01 9.16 57.93
CA ILE A 11 28.77 8.19 56.85
C ILE A 11 28.50 8.96 55.56
N ILE A 12 29.46 8.94 54.63
CA ILE A 12 29.28 9.54 53.30
C ILE A 12 28.61 8.51 52.38
N ILE A 13 27.29 8.60 52.23
CA ILE A 13 26.55 7.80 51.24
C ILE A 13 26.70 8.45 49.86
N LYS A 14 27.64 7.98 49.04
CA LYS A 14 27.73 8.38 47.62
C LYS A 14 26.66 7.65 46.81
N LYS A 15 25.45 8.22 46.72
CA LYS A 15 24.49 7.80 45.69
C LYS A 15 25.03 8.19 44.30
N LYS A 16 25.58 7.23 43.56
CA LYS A 16 25.72 7.39 42.11
C LYS A 16 24.30 7.42 41.51
N LYS A 17 23.76 8.61 41.26
CA LYS A 17 22.71 8.75 40.24
C LYS A 17 23.38 8.41 38.91
N GLY A 18 23.14 7.20 38.41
CA GLY A 18 23.42 6.88 37.03
C GLY A 18 22.56 7.81 36.16
N HIS A 19 23.16 8.89 35.67
CA HIS A 19 22.56 9.65 34.58
C HIS A 19 22.68 8.77 33.33
N HIS A 20 21.64 8.00 33.04
CA HIS A 20 21.37 7.61 31.66
C HIS A 20 21.10 8.90 30.89
N GLY A 21 22.18 9.51 30.39
CA GLY A 21 22.14 10.75 29.63
C GLY A 21 21.45 10.54 28.30
N HIS A 22 20.14 10.77 28.26
CA HIS A 22 19.30 10.93 27.07
C HIS A 22 19.69 12.14 26.19
N HIS A 23 20.92 12.67 26.30
CA HIS A 23 21.32 13.97 25.74
C HIS A 23 22.12 13.87 24.43
N GLY A 24 22.38 12.67 23.90
CA GLY A 24 23.10 12.46 22.63
C GLY A 24 22.23 12.34 21.37
N GLY A 25 20.89 12.36 21.52
CA GLY A 25 19.94 12.14 20.42
C GLY A 25 19.25 13.41 19.90
N ALA A 26 19.12 14.44 20.73
CA ALA A 26 18.33 15.64 20.41
C ALA A 26 18.82 16.39 19.16
N TRP A 27 20.14 16.46 18.94
CA TRP A 27 20.71 17.11 17.76
C TRP A 27 20.44 16.34 16.45
N LYS A 28 20.28 15.02 16.53
CA LYS A 28 19.96 14.17 15.38
C LYS A 28 18.49 14.30 14.98
N VAL A 29 17.61 14.50 15.97
CA VAL A 29 16.19 14.77 15.72
C VAL A 29 16.04 16.12 15.00
N ALA A 30 16.71 17.16 15.50
CA ALA A 30 16.70 18.46 14.82
C ALA A 30 17.28 18.41 13.39
N TYR A 31 18.32 17.60 13.16
CA TYR A 31 18.85 17.39 11.81
C TYR A 31 17.87 16.62 10.90
N ALA A 32 17.20 15.58 11.43
CA ALA A 32 16.19 14.82 10.69
C ALA A 32 15.01 15.71 10.28
N ASP A 33 14.54 16.58 11.17
CA ASP A 33 13.47 17.52 10.91
C ASP A 33 13.86 18.52 9.80
N PHE A 34 15.11 19.01 9.83
CA PHE A 34 15.64 19.88 8.78
C PHE A 34 15.67 19.18 7.40
N VAL A 35 16.19 17.96 7.32
CA VAL A 35 16.25 17.19 6.06
C VAL A 35 14.83 16.87 5.57
N THR A 36 13.91 16.54 6.47
CA THR A 36 12.51 16.26 6.13
C THR A 36 11.81 17.50 5.57
N ALA A 37 12.06 18.68 6.14
CA ALA A 37 11.54 19.94 5.61
C ALA A 37 12.06 20.21 4.18
N MET A 38 13.35 19.97 3.92
CA MET A 38 13.91 20.14 2.57
C MET A 38 13.36 19.11 1.57
N MET A 39 13.15 17.86 2.00
CA MET A 39 12.54 16.82 1.18
C MET A 39 11.09 17.18 0.81
N ALA A 40 10.31 17.66 1.78
CA ALA A 40 8.94 18.10 1.55
C ALA A 40 8.90 19.27 0.56
N LEU A 41 9.77 20.27 0.73
CA LEU A 41 9.90 21.39 -0.21
C LEU A 41 10.25 20.91 -1.62
N PHE A 42 11.17 19.96 -1.74
CA PHE A 42 11.57 19.36 -3.01
C PHE A 42 10.40 18.65 -3.70
N ILE A 43 9.64 17.82 -2.98
CA ILE A 43 8.47 17.12 -3.54
C ILE A 43 7.43 18.13 -4.04
N VAL A 44 7.21 19.23 -3.32
CA VAL A 44 6.29 20.29 -3.76
C VAL A 44 6.78 20.97 -5.04
N LEU A 45 8.04 21.38 -5.10
CA LEU A 45 8.63 21.99 -6.30
C LEU A 45 8.63 21.02 -7.49
N TRP A 46 8.93 19.76 -7.24
CA TRP A 46 8.87 18.69 -8.23
C TRP A 46 7.44 18.50 -8.77
N LEU A 47 6.44 18.53 -7.88
CA LEU A 47 5.04 18.44 -8.27
C LEU A 47 4.60 19.67 -9.09
N LEU A 48 5.07 20.87 -8.76
CA LEU A 48 4.78 22.09 -9.53
C LEU A 48 5.36 22.03 -10.95
N SER A 49 6.53 21.40 -11.11
CA SER A 49 7.17 21.17 -12.41
C SER A 49 6.63 19.96 -13.18
N SER A 50 5.75 19.16 -12.57
CA SER A 50 5.21 17.94 -13.19
C SER A 50 4.04 18.24 -14.15
N ASP A 51 3.73 17.27 -15.00
CA ASP A 51 2.62 17.34 -15.96
C ASP A 51 1.25 17.48 -15.27
N GLU A 52 0.32 18.15 -15.96
CA GLU A 52 -1.07 18.36 -15.51
C GLU A 52 -1.81 17.07 -15.15
N LYS A 53 -1.51 15.96 -15.85
CA LYS A 53 -2.10 14.65 -15.55
C LYS A 53 -1.67 14.14 -14.17
N VAL A 54 -0.40 14.30 -13.82
CA VAL A 54 0.16 13.86 -12.53
C VAL A 54 -0.40 14.73 -11.40
N LYS A 55 -0.46 16.05 -11.59
CA LYS A 55 -1.05 16.98 -10.61
C LYS A 55 -2.52 16.64 -10.31
N LYS A 56 -3.31 16.36 -11.34
CA LYS A 56 -4.73 15.98 -11.19
C LYS A 56 -4.90 14.64 -10.47
N ALA A 57 -4.08 13.64 -10.77
CA ALA A 57 -4.14 12.34 -10.10
C ALA A 57 -3.82 12.47 -8.59
N VAL A 58 -2.78 13.23 -8.25
CA VAL A 58 -2.41 13.47 -6.85
C VAL A 58 -3.49 14.30 -6.13
N GLY A 59 -4.01 15.36 -6.76
CA GLY A 59 -5.08 16.18 -6.18
C GLY A 59 -6.38 15.42 -5.95
N GLY A 60 -6.77 14.57 -6.91
CA GLY A 60 -7.95 13.71 -6.81
C GLY A 60 -7.86 12.73 -5.63
N TYR A 61 -6.68 12.14 -5.39
CA TYR A 61 -6.44 11.24 -4.26
C TYR A 61 -6.68 11.90 -2.89
N PHE A 62 -6.29 13.18 -2.73
CA PHE A 62 -6.51 13.91 -1.47
C PHE A 62 -7.95 14.41 -1.30
N GLN A 63 -8.65 14.69 -2.40
CA GLN A 63 -10.04 15.16 -2.37
C GLN A 63 -11.04 14.01 -2.14
N ASP A 64 -10.71 12.81 -2.59
CA ASP A 64 -11.49 11.61 -2.29
C ASP A 64 -10.61 10.40 -1.94
N PRO A 65 -10.24 10.27 -0.64
CA PRO A 65 -9.46 9.12 -0.18
C PRO A 65 -10.27 7.82 -0.15
N THR A 66 -11.60 7.88 -0.36
CA THR A 66 -12.51 6.72 -0.35
C THR A 66 -12.79 6.13 -1.75
N GLY A 67 -12.27 6.78 -2.80
CA GLY A 67 -12.29 6.26 -4.18
C GLY A 67 -13.67 6.23 -4.84
N GLN A 68 -14.61 7.09 -4.43
CA GLN A 68 -15.96 7.16 -5.01
C GLN A 68 -16.14 8.31 -6.03
N GLY A 69 -15.13 9.11 -6.25
CA GLY A 69 -15.19 10.35 -6.99
C GLY A 69 -14.22 10.32 -8.16
N LYS A 70 -14.70 9.88 -9.33
CA LYS A 70 -14.49 10.38 -10.70
C LYS A 70 -13.10 10.87 -11.18
N GLN A 71 -12.05 10.71 -10.39
CA GLN A 71 -10.71 11.25 -10.61
C GLN A 71 -9.68 10.27 -10.06
N THR A 72 -9.35 9.29 -10.91
CA THR A 72 -8.10 8.50 -10.95
C THR A 72 -7.12 8.74 -9.80
N GLY A 73 -7.28 7.96 -8.73
CA GLY A 73 -6.30 7.83 -7.65
C GLY A 73 -5.24 6.79 -8.02
N THR A 74 -3.99 7.09 -7.67
CA THR A 74 -2.81 6.25 -7.90
C THR A 74 -2.89 4.95 -7.10
N THR A 75 -3.33 3.86 -7.73
CA THR A 75 -2.84 2.53 -7.35
C THR A 75 -1.38 2.45 -7.81
N MET A 76 -0.50 2.01 -6.92
CA MET A 76 0.97 1.91 -7.11
C MET A 76 1.36 0.82 -8.14
N ALA A 77 0.62 0.71 -9.24
CA ALA A 77 0.91 -0.07 -10.42
C ALA A 77 0.11 0.53 -11.58
N GLY A 78 0.75 1.34 -12.43
CA GLY A 78 0.19 1.67 -13.74
C GLY A 78 -0.03 3.16 -13.99
N VAL A 79 0.78 3.68 -14.90
CA VAL A 79 0.28 4.59 -15.93
C VAL A 79 -0.64 3.75 -16.83
N GLY A 80 -1.84 3.47 -16.34
CA GLY A 80 -2.93 2.88 -17.11
C GLY A 80 -4.13 3.76 -16.85
N GLU A 81 -4.88 4.10 -17.88
CA GLU A 81 -6.24 4.60 -17.72
C GLU A 81 -6.95 3.72 -16.69
N GLY A 82 -7.20 4.26 -15.50
CA GLY A 82 -8.11 3.64 -14.57
C GLY A 82 -9.44 3.62 -15.29
N ILE A 83 -9.81 2.44 -15.79
CA ILE A 83 -11.16 2.18 -16.28
C ILE A 83 -12.06 2.58 -15.11
N GLU A 84 -12.85 3.65 -15.26
CA GLU A 84 -13.92 3.97 -14.32
C GLU A 84 -14.90 2.81 -14.41
N VAL A 85 -14.67 1.78 -13.59
CA VAL A 85 -15.58 0.66 -13.54
C VAL A 85 -16.72 1.07 -12.62
N ASN A 86 -17.74 1.69 -13.22
CA ASN A 86 -18.96 2.03 -12.51
C ASN A 86 -19.58 0.73 -11.98
N LYS A 87 -19.94 0.68 -10.69
CA LYS A 87 -20.47 -0.53 -10.04
C LYS A 87 -21.74 -1.02 -10.73
N ASP A 88 -22.54 -0.09 -11.26
CA ASP A 88 -23.76 -0.38 -12.03
C ASP A 88 -23.45 -1.07 -13.37
N ASP A 89 -22.25 -0.86 -13.93
CA ASP A 89 -21.81 -1.47 -15.18
C ASP A 89 -21.17 -2.86 -14.97
N MET A 90 -20.91 -3.28 -13.73
CA MET A 90 -20.29 -4.57 -13.42
C MET A 90 -21.18 -5.75 -13.80
N ASP A 91 -22.48 -5.62 -13.53
CA ASP A 91 -23.46 -6.63 -13.91
C ASP A 91 -23.52 -6.78 -15.43
N GLN A 92 -23.49 -5.65 -16.15
CA GLN A 92 -23.45 -5.64 -17.61
C GLN A 92 -22.14 -6.21 -18.15
N LEU A 93 -21.01 -5.88 -17.52
CA LEU A 93 -19.69 -6.38 -17.91
C LEU A 93 -19.60 -7.89 -17.70
N LYS A 94 -20.07 -8.39 -16.56
CA LYS A 94 -20.17 -9.83 -16.28
C LYS A 94 -21.01 -10.53 -17.34
N GLN A 95 -22.20 -10.00 -17.64
CA GLN A 95 -23.09 -10.58 -18.65
C GLN A 95 -22.46 -10.58 -20.06
N LYS A 96 -21.76 -9.50 -20.44
CA LYS A 96 -21.05 -9.42 -21.72
C LYS A 96 -19.90 -10.42 -21.80
N LEU A 97 -19.11 -10.58 -20.72
CA LEU A 97 -18.06 -11.59 -20.65
C LEU A 97 -18.65 -13.00 -20.76
N GLU A 98 -19.69 -13.32 -20.00
CA GLU A 98 -20.37 -14.62 -20.08
C GLU A 98 -20.92 -14.90 -21.48
N ALA A 99 -21.48 -13.90 -22.15
CA ALA A 99 -21.95 -14.01 -23.53
C ALA A 99 -20.78 -14.24 -24.50
N ALA A 100 -19.69 -13.49 -24.38
CA ALA A 100 -18.51 -13.65 -25.22
C ALA A 100 -17.85 -15.03 -25.03
N MET A 101 -17.77 -15.53 -23.79
CA MET A 101 -17.29 -16.87 -23.47
C MET A 101 -18.17 -17.97 -24.06
N LYS A 102 -19.47 -17.72 -24.29
CA LYS A 102 -20.38 -18.64 -24.99
C LYS A 102 -20.20 -18.65 -26.50
N MET A 103 -19.75 -17.55 -27.09
CA MET A 103 -19.60 -17.44 -28.54
C MET A 103 -18.31 -18.07 -29.06
N LEU A 104 -17.30 -18.27 -28.20
CA LEU A 104 -16.01 -18.83 -28.57
C LEU A 104 -15.95 -20.32 -28.15
N PRO A 105 -15.98 -21.28 -29.09
CA PRO A 105 -16.02 -22.71 -28.78
C PRO A 105 -14.79 -23.21 -27.99
N GLN A 106 -13.64 -22.54 -28.15
CA GLN A 106 -12.43 -22.80 -27.37
C GLN A 106 -12.57 -22.38 -25.89
N ILE A 107 -13.29 -21.29 -25.60
CA ILE A 107 -13.51 -20.82 -24.22
C ILE A 107 -14.65 -21.59 -23.56
N GLU A 108 -15.59 -22.11 -24.35
CA GLU A 108 -16.70 -22.92 -23.84
C GLU A 108 -16.25 -24.12 -23.01
N GLN A 109 -15.16 -24.78 -23.41
CA GLN A 109 -14.54 -25.88 -22.66
C GLN A 109 -13.84 -25.41 -21.38
N MET A 110 -13.46 -24.13 -21.33
CA MET A 110 -12.75 -23.50 -20.21
C MET A 110 -13.69 -22.76 -19.26
N LYS A 111 -14.99 -22.66 -19.56
CA LYS A 111 -15.97 -21.99 -18.69
C LYS A 111 -15.99 -22.56 -17.29
N ASP A 112 -15.83 -23.88 -17.15
CA ASP A 112 -15.79 -24.54 -15.84
C ASP A 112 -14.53 -24.19 -15.04
N ASN A 113 -13.53 -23.63 -15.72
CA ASN A 113 -12.24 -23.20 -15.18
C ASN A 113 -12.16 -21.67 -15.02
N VAL A 114 -13.23 -20.93 -15.29
CA VAL A 114 -13.27 -19.46 -15.15
C VAL A 114 -14.41 -19.07 -14.21
N GLU A 115 -14.09 -18.46 -13.08
CA GLU A 115 -15.06 -17.94 -12.12
C GLU A 115 -15.11 -16.41 -12.14
N LEU A 116 -16.31 -15.85 -12.25
CA LEU A 116 -16.56 -14.40 -12.33
C LEU A 116 -17.37 -13.94 -11.11
N THR A 117 -16.71 -13.24 -10.21
CA THR A 117 -17.27 -12.79 -8.94
C THR A 117 -17.28 -11.26 -8.86
N ILE A 118 -18.44 -10.68 -8.62
CA ILE A 118 -18.55 -9.23 -8.39
C ILE A 118 -18.16 -8.95 -6.95
N THR A 119 -17.18 -8.07 -6.76
CA THR A 119 -16.66 -7.66 -5.46
C THR A 119 -16.82 -6.17 -5.27
N ASN A 120 -16.62 -5.69 -4.04
CA ASN A 120 -16.70 -4.25 -3.72
C ASN A 120 -15.66 -3.40 -4.47
N GLU A 121 -14.60 -4.02 -4.96
CA GLU A 121 -13.49 -3.41 -5.71
C GLU A 121 -13.65 -3.53 -7.23
N GLY A 122 -14.55 -4.41 -7.70
CA GLY A 122 -14.82 -4.62 -9.12
C GLY A 122 -15.13 -6.06 -9.50
N LEU A 123 -15.01 -6.40 -10.78
CA LEU A 123 -15.19 -7.77 -11.28
C LEU A 123 -13.89 -8.58 -11.07
N ARG A 124 -13.96 -9.59 -10.23
CA ARG A 124 -12.90 -10.57 -10.03
C ARG A 124 -13.04 -11.71 -11.03
N ILE A 125 -11.95 -12.05 -11.72
CA ILE A 125 -11.86 -13.17 -12.65
C ILE A 125 -10.85 -14.16 -12.08
N GLU A 126 -11.29 -15.37 -11.77
CA GLU A 126 -10.43 -16.44 -11.25
C GLU A 126 -10.30 -17.55 -12.30
N LEU A 127 -9.07 -17.99 -12.56
CA LEU A 127 -8.75 -19.09 -13.46
C LEU A 127 -8.37 -20.31 -12.64
N LEU A 128 -9.20 -21.35 -12.67
CA LEU A 128 -9.10 -22.56 -11.85
C LEU A 128 -8.63 -23.74 -12.70
N GLU A 129 -7.51 -24.37 -12.35
CA GLU A 129 -7.06 -25.60 -13.01
C GLU A 129 -7.86 -26.81 -12.48
N LYS A 130 -8.74 -27.36 -13.32
CA LYS A 130 -9.47 -28.61 -13.06
C LYS A 130 -8.94 -29.73 -13.96
N GLU A 131 -9.43 -30.95 -13.75
CA GLU A 131 -9.02 -32.16 -14.48
C GLU A 131 -9.11 -32.03 -16.03
N GLY A 132 -9.87 -31.05 -16.55
CA GLY A 132 -10.02 -30.76 -17.98
C GLY A 132 -8.85 -30.04 -18.66
N GLY A 133 -7.87 -29.50 -17.93
CA GLY A 133 -6.67 -28.92 -18.55
C GLY A 133 -5.90 -27.93 -17.67
N LEU A 134 -4.58 -27.91 -17.82
CA LEU A 134 -3.69 -26.95 -17.20
C LEU A 134 -3.63 -25.68 -18.05
N PHE A 135 -3.67 -24.50 -17.44
CA PHE A 135 -3.45 -23.24 -18.17
C PHE A 135 -1.97 -23.05 -18.49
N PHE A 136 -1.09 -23.69 -17.72
CA PHE A 136 0.35 -23.63 -17.89
C PHE A 136 0.95 -25.03 -18.08
N GLU A 137 2.08 -25.11 -18.75
CA GLU A 137 2.88 -26.33 -18.77
C GLU A 137 3.33 -26.72 -17.35
N SER A 138 3.30 -28.02 -17.03
CA SER A 138 3.72 -28.50 -15.70
C SER A 138 5.17 -28.05 -15.38
N GLY A 139 5.32 -27.24 -14.33
CA GLY A 139 6.62 -26.72 -13.90
C GLY A 139 7.17 -25.57 -14.76
N SER A 140 6.35 -24.93 -15.59
CA SER A 140 6.74 -23.85 -16.50
C SER A 140 5.72 -22.70 -16.43
N ALA A 141 6.19 -21.46 -16.61
CA ALA A 141 5.31 -20.28 -16.69
C ALA A 141 4.73 -20.07 -18.10
N LYS A 142 4.96 -21.00 -19.02
CA LYS A 142 4.44 -20.93 -20.39
C LYS A 142 2.98 -21.39 -20.42
N PRO A 143 2.07 -20.64 -21.08
CA PRO A 143 0.71 -21.08 -21.30
C PRO A 143 0.67 -22.41 -22.07
N SER A 144 -0.26 -23.29 -21.72
CA SER A 144 -0.48 -24.53 -22.47
C SER A 144 -1.11 -24.20 -23.84
N ALA A 145 -0.66 -24.88 -24.89
CA ALA A 145 -1.03 -24.58 -26.27
C ALA A 145 -2.36 -25.24 -26.72
N LYS A 146 -3.28 -25.53 -25.80
CA LYS A 146 -4.52 -26.26 -26.11
C LYS A 146 -5.67 -25.34 -26.49
#